data_AF-A0A536FUL8-F1
#
_entry.id   AF-A0A536FUL8-F1
#
_cell.length_a   1.000
_cell.length_b   1.000
_cell.length_c   1.000
_cell.angle_alpha   90.00
_cell.angle_beta   90.00
_cell.angle_gamma   90.00
#
_symmetry.space_group_name_H-M   'P 1'
#
loop_
_entity.id
_entity.type
_entity.pdbx_description
1 polymer ?
#
loop_
_entity_poly.entity_id
_entity_poly.type
_entity_poly.pdbx_seq_one_letter_code
_entity_poly.pdbx_strand_id
1 'polypeptide(L)' 'IVVGSPRSSNSLRLVEVVKKLGHKPAYLVDRLEDLDVAWLKGMRKVGVTSGASTPSQLTRRVIEYLEALDAPA' A
#
# COMPACT_ATOMS: atom_id res chain seq x y z
N ILE A 1 1.23 2.08 1.77
CA ILE A 1 0.91 0.81 1.09
C ILE A 1 1.55 0.82 -0.29
N VAL A 2 2.29 -0.23 -0.64
CA VAL A 2 2.89 -0.39 -1.97
C VAL A 2 2.17 -1.54 -2.66
N VAL A 3 1.48 -1.25 -3.76
CA VAL A 3 0.74 -2.26 -4.52
C VAL A 3 1.66 -2.89 -5.58
N GLY A 4 1.71 -4.22 -5.60
CA GLY A 4 2.42 -4.99 -6.62
C GLY A 4 2.90 -6.35 -6.11
N SER A 5 3.45 -7.13 -7.04
CA SER A 5 3.83 -8.51 -6.74
C SER A 5 5.12 -8.62 -5.91
N PRO A 6 5.23 -9.60 -4.99
CA PRO A 6 6.48 -9.92 -4.31
C PRO A 6 7.59 -10.39 -5.26
N ARG A 7 7.27 -10.74 -6.51
CA ARG A 7 8.25 -11.07 -7.56
C ARG A 7 8.82 -9.84 -8.28
N SER A 8 8.27 -8.65 -8.05
CA SER A 8 8.72 -7.42 -8.69
C SER A 8 9.82 -6.74 -7.87
N SER A 9 11.05 -6.73 -8.39
CA SER A 9 12.17 -6.01 -7.79
C SER A 9 11.86 -4.52 -7.60
N ASN A 10 11.17 -3.88 -8.57
CA ASN A 10 10.78 -2.48 -8.45
C ASN A 10 9.80 -2.26 -7.29
N SER A 11 8.78 -3.12 -7.14
CA SER A 11 7.81 -2.98 -6.04
C SER A 11 8.47 -3.19 -4.67
N LEU A 12 9.37 -4.17 -4.55
CA LEU A 12 10.17 -4.37 -3.35
C LEU A 12 11.08 -3.17 -3.06
N ARG A 13 11.70 -2.60 -4.08
CA ARG A 13 12.57 -1.43 -3.95
C ARG A 13 11.81 -0.21 -3.42
N LEU A 14 10.57 0.02 -3.85
CA LEU A 14 9.73 1.09 -3.31
C LEU A 14 9.49 0.91 -1.80
N VAL A 15 9.21 -0.32 -1.34
CA VAL A 15 9.06 -0.62 0.10
C VAL A 15 10.35 -0.31 0.85
N GLU A 16 11.49 -0.76 0.33
CA GLU A 16 12.78 -0.49 0.95
C GLU A 16 13.08 1.00 1.05
N VAL A 17 12.82 1.77 -0.01
CA VAL A 17 13.05 3.21 -0.03
C VAL A 17 12.22 3.90 1.05
N VAL A 18 10.93 3.56 1.18
CA VAL A 18 10.07 4.15 2.22
C VAL A 18 10.55 3.78 3.63
N LYS A 19 10.97 2.53 3.84
CA LYS A 19 11.48 2.09 5.16
C LYS A 19 12.83 2.72 5.50
N LYS A 20 13.79 2.67 4.59
CA LYS A 20 15.19 3.06 4.83
C LYS A 20 15.42 4.57 4.76
N LEU A 21 14.82 5.23 3.77
CA LEU A 21 15.02 6.66 3.54
C LEU A 21 13.85 7.49 4.07
N GLY A 22 12.62 6.99 3.91
CA GLY A 22 11.42 7.65 4.39
C GLY A 22 11.16 7.49 5.89
N HIS A 23 11.86 6.56 6.56
CA HIS A 23 11.65 6.20 7.97
C HIS A 23 10.18 5.95 8.34
N LYS A 24 9.42 5.35 7.42
CA LYS A 24 7.99 5.05 7.60
C LYS A 24 7.71 3.57 7.40
N PRO A 25 6.69 3.02 8.09
CA PRO A 25 6.23 1.67 7.80
C PRO A 25 5.74 1.61 6.35
N ALA A 26 6.07 0.51 5.67
CA ALA A 26 5.65 0.24 4.30
C ALA A 26 5.39 -1.25 4.13
N TYR A 27 4.31 -1.57 3.42
CA TYR A 27 3.78 -2.91 3.30
C TYR A 27 3.53 -3.27 1.83
N LEU A 28 4.02 -4.47 1.48
CA LEU A 28 3.76 -5.28 0.30
C LEU A 28 2.31 -5.70 0.17
N VAL A 29 1.50 -5.22 -0.77
CA VAL A 29 0.20 -5.86 -1.06
C VAL A 29 0.12 -6.24 -2.54
N ASP A 30 -0.08 -7.53 -2.84
CA ASP A 30 -0.27 -8.02 -4.21
C ASP A 30 -1.76 -7.97 -4.58
N ARG A 31 -2.62 -8.28 -3.61
CA ARG A 31 -4.08 -8.23 -3.70
C ARG A 31 -4.67 -7.44 -2.55
N LEU A 32 -5.96 -7.08 -2.68
CA LEU A 32 -6.66 -6.29 -1.67
C LEU A 32 -6.73 -7.02 -0.33
N GLU A 33 -6.87 -8.34 -0.36
CA GLU A 33 -7.00 -9.19 0.83
C GLU A 33 -5.69 -9.31 1.62
N ASP A 34 -4.56 -8.96 1.01
CA ASP A 34 -3.26 -8.94 1.67
C ASP A 34 -3.08 -7.68 2.55
N LEU A 35 -4.01 -6.72 2.46
CA LEU A 35 -3.99 -5.50 3.27
C LEU A 35 -4.54 -5.77 4.67
N ASP A 36 -3.70 -5.59 5.68
CA ASP A 36 -4.09 -5.72 7.10
C ASP A 36 -4.40 -4.34 7.70
N VAL A 37 -5.64 -4.17 8.14
CA VAL A 37 -6.16 -2.92 8.74
C VAL A 37 -5.44 -2.60 10.05
N ALA A 38 -4.89 -3.59 10.77
CA ALA A 38 -4.14 -3.35 11.99
C ALA A 38 -2.89 -2.49 11.75
N TRP A 39 -2.31 -2.52 10.54
CA TRP A 39 -1.18 -1.65 10.16
C TRP A 39 -1.53 -0.16 10.17
N LEU A 40 -2.82 0.17 10.08
CA LEU A 40 -3.32 1.53 9.98
C LEU A 40 -3.75 2.10 11.33
N LYS A 41 -3.76 1.29 12.40
CA LYS A 41 -4.23 1.71 13.72
C LYS A 41 -3.42 2.91 14.24
N GLY A 42 -4.12 4.01 14.54
CA GLY A 42 -3.52 5.25 15.01
C GLY A 42 -2.87 6.12 13.92
N MET A 43 -2.92 5.71 12.65
CA MET A 43 -2.40 6.48 11.53
C MET A 43 -3.47 7.45 11.01
N ARG A 44 -3.12 8.74 10.91
CA ARG A 44 -4.00 9.78 10.33
C ARG A 44 -3.89 9.93 8.81
N LYS A 45 -2.82 9.41 8.22
CA LYS A 45 -2.51 9.58 6.80
C LYS A 45 -1.89 8.30 6.27
N VAL A 46 -2.45 7.78 5.18
CA VAL A 46 -1.94 6.59 4.49
C VAL A 46 -1.54 7.00 3.07
N GLY A 47 -0.28 6.75 2.71
CA GLY A 47 0.19 6.91 1.33
C GLY A 47 0.02 5.61 0.55
N VAL A 48 -0.49 5.69 -0.68
CA VAL A 48 -0.59 4.57 -1.60
C VAL A 48 0.29 4.84 -2.82
N THR A 49 1.09 3.85 -3.22
CA THR A 49 1.85 3.87 -4.46
C THR A 49 1.87 2.47 -5.06
N SER A 50 2.34 2.31 -6.29
CA SER A 50 2.42 1.01 -6.95
C SER A 50 3.65 0.89 -7.82
N GLY A 51 4.13 -0.35 -8.00
CA GLY A 51 5.22 -0.60 -8.95
C GLY A 51 4.78 -0.33 -10.40
N ALA A 52 5.72 0.02 -11.28
CA ALA A 52 5.44 0.41 -12.66
C ALA A 52 4.68 -0.67 -13.48
N SER A 53 4.89 -1.95 -13.14
CA SER A 53 4.23 -3.10 -13.78
C SER A 53 2.84 -3.43 -13.21
N THR A 54 2.33 -2.62 -12.27
CA THR A 54 1.09 -2.91 -11.55
C THR A 54 -0.08 -2.24 -12.27
N PRO A 55 -1.14 -2.99 -12.65
CA PRO A 55 -2.34 -2.41 -13.24
C PRO A 55 -2.96 -1.35 -12.33
N SER A 56 -3.26 -0.18 -12.88
CA SER A 56 -3.77 0.97 -12.11
C SER A 56 -5.08 0.68 -11.37
N GLN A 57 -5.89 -0.25 -11.89
CA GLN A 57 -7.14 -0.69 -11.27
C GLN A 57 -6.90 -1.34 -9.91
N LEU A 58 -5.81 -2.07 -9.72
CA LEU A 58 -5.48 -2.66 -8.41
C LEU A 58 -5.15 -1.58 -7.39
N THR A 59 -4.32 -0.62 -7.79
CA THR A 59 -4.01 0.55 -6.95
C THR A 59 -5.27 1.32 -6.57
N ARG A 60 -6.18 1.50 -7.53
CA ARG A 60 -7.44 2.21 -7.31
C ARG A 60 -8.36 1.49 -6.33
N ARG A 61 -8.50 0.16 -6.42
CA ARG A 61 -9.27 -0.64 -5.45
C ARG A 61 -8.72 -0.51 -4.03
N VAL A 62 -7.41 -0.46 -3.86
CA VAL A 62 -6.78 -0.23 -2.55
C VAL A 62 -7.13 1.15 -2.00
N ILE A 63 -7.11 2.18 -2.85
CA ILE A 63 -7.50 3.55 -2.46
C ILE A 63 -8.98 3.57 -2.03
N GLU A 64 -9.87 3.03 -2.85
CA GLU A 64 -11.32 2.98 -2.57
C GLU A 64 -11.61 2.24 -1.25
N TYR A 65 -10.93 1.13 -0.98
CA TYR A 65 -11.06 0.40 0.27
C TYR A 65 -10.61 1.24 1.48
N LEU A 66 -9.48 1.94 1.36
CA LEU A 66 -8.97 2.81 2.44
C LEU A 66 -9.87 4.01 2.71
N GLU A 67 -10.47 4.61 1.67
CA GLU A 67 -11.43 5.70 1.80
C GLU A 67 -12.72 5.21 2.48
N ALA A 68 -13.18 4.00 2.18
CA ALA A 68 -14.35 3.40 2.82
C ALA A 68 -14.14 3.07 4.31
N LEU A 69 -12.90 2.78 4.74
CA LEU A 69 -12.58 2.57 6.16
C LEU A 69 -12.70 3.86 7.00
N ASP A 70 -12.54 5.03 6.39
CA ASP A 70 -12.63 6.33 7.04
C ASP A 70 -14.04 6.94 6.93
N ALA A 71 -14.95 6.27 6.22
CA ALA A 71 -16.35 6.71 6.16
C ALA A 71 -17.01 6.53 7.54
N PRO A 72 -17.56 7.60 8.14
CA PRO A 72 -18.38 7.45 9.33
C PRO A 72 -19.60 6.59 8.98
N ALA A 73 -19.85 5.56 9.78
CA ALA A 73 -21.12 4.85 9.76
C ALA A 73 -22.28 5.79 10.12
#